data_AF-A0A3D4FGC4-F1
#
_entry.id   AF-A0A3D4FGC4-F1
#
_cell.length_a   1.000
_cell.length_b   1.000
_cell.length_c   1.000
_cell.angle_alpha   90.00
_cell.angle_beta   90.00
_cell.angle_gamma   90.00
#
_symmetry.space_group_name_H-M   'P 1'
#
loop_
_entity.id
_entity.type
_entity.pdbx_description
1 polymer ?
#
loop_
_entity_poly.entity_id
_entity_poly.type
_entity_poly.pdbx_seq_one_letter_code
_entity_poly.pdbx_strand_id
1 'polypeptide(L)'
;MSLDHGGKMIFFENYEKFNIEKTFMVPMDSRCVASPTGNSDYFFNREGGLSWAVPYVSALYTLCCQVNPNITPDEFLEAVLDTGDVVKIEKVGKKYNLGKIVNPEKLIEKVSS
;
A
#
# COMPACT_ATOMS: atom_id res chain seq x y z
N MET A 1 -12.26 -14.54 -30.78
CA MET A 1 -12.31 -15.12 -29.41
C MET A 1 -12.20 -13.93 -28.45
N SER A 2 -13.34 -13.45 -27.96
CA SER A 2 -13.42 -12.22 -27.14
C SER A 2 -12.82 -12.46 -25.76
N LEU A 3 -11.88 -11.61 -25.37
CA LEU A 3 -11.47 -11.44 -23.98
C LEU A 3 -12.30 -10.31 -23.39
N ASP A 4 -13.50 -10.65 -22.91
CA ASP A 4 -14.24 -9.83 -21.95
C ASP A 4 -14.32 -10.64 -20.66
N HIS A 5 -13.40 -10.36 -19.75
CA HIS A 5 -13.55 -10.70 -18.34
C HIS A 5 -13.41 -9.39 -17.56
N GLY A 6 -14.50 -8.63 -17.55
CA GLY A 6 -14.71 -7.45 -16.72
C GLY A 6 -14.74 -7.75 -15.22
N GLY A 7 -13.63 -8.25 -14.68
CA GLY A 7 -13.34 -8.17 -13.25
C GLY A 7 -12.97 -6.73 -12.90
N LYS A 8 -13.95 -5.82 -12.84
CA LYS A 8 -13.72 -4.51 -12.25
C LYS A 8 -13.26 -4.72 -10.82
N MET A 9 -12.06 -4.25 -10.48
CA MET A 9 -11.58 -4.17 -9.09
C MET A 9 -12.63 -3.43 -8.25
N ILE A 10 -13.41 -4.19 -7.50
CA ILE A 10 -14.43 -3.81 -6.49
C ILE A 10 -14.04 -2.61 -5.62
N PHE A 11 -12.74 -2.35 -5.45
CA PHE A 11 -12.21 -1.22 -4.68
C PHE A 11 -12.35 0.13 -5.39
N PHE A 12 -12.22 0.20 -6.71
CA PHE A 12 -12.39 1.48 -7.44
C PHE A 12 -13.86 1.90 -7.56
N GLU A 13 -14.81 0.95 -7.45
CA GLU A 13 -16.25 1.26 -7.50
C GLU A 13 -16.74 2.02 -6.26
N ASN A 14 -15.96 2.07 -5.18
CA ASN A 14 -16.30 2.76 -3.94
C ASN A 14 -15.28 3.83 -3.52
N TYR A 15 -14.48 4.36 -4.46
CA TYR A 15 -13.41 5.32 -4.14
C TYR A 15 -13.93 6.57 -3.39
N GLU A 16 -15.18 6.97 -3.62
CA GLU A 16 -15.85 8.09 -2.93
C GLU A 16 -16.10 7.85 -1.43
N LYS A 17 -15.99 6.61 -0.94
CA LYS A 17 -16.10 6.27 0.49
C LYS A 17 -14.78 6.46 1.25
N PHE A 18 -13.65 6.62 0.55
CA PHE A 18 -12.36 6.78 1.20
C PHE A 18 -12.07 8.25 1.50
N ASN A 19 -11.91 8.58 2.77
CA ASN A 19 -11.41 9.88 3.16
C ASN A 19 -9.92 9.94 2.81
N ILE A 20 -9.59 10.69 1.75
CA ILE A 20 -8.23 10.80 1.20
C ILE A 20 -7.21 11.35 2.21
N GLU A 21 -7.67 12.08 3.21
CA GLU A 21 -6.82 12.62 4.28
C GLU A 21 -6.52 11.58 5.38
N LYS A 22 -7.37 10.55 5.51
CA LYS A 22 -7.26 9.50 6.52
C LYS A 22 -6.94 8.12 5.94
N THR A 23 -6.67 8.05 4.64
CA THR A 23 -6.41 6.80 3.92
C THR A 23 -5.06 6.90 3.23
N PHE A 24 -4.27 5.83 3.32
CA PHE A 24 -3.04 5.66 2.57
C PHE A 24 -3.10 4.38 1.73
N MET A 25 -2.28 4.34 0.71
CA MET A 25 -2.18 3.24 -0.25
C MET A 25 -0.86 2.50 -0.06
N VAL A 26 -0.88 1.19 -0.26
CA VAL A 26 0.29 0.33 -0.20
C VAL A 26 0.34 -0.61 -1.41
N PRO A 27 1.52 -1.12 -1.80
CA PRO A 27 1.64 -2.12 -2.85
C PRO A 27 0.85 -3.40 -2.54
N MET A 28 -0.15 -3.69 -3.38
CA MET A 28 -1.04 -4.85 -3.23
C MET A 28 -0.92 -5.82 -4.41
N ASP A 29 -0.80 -5.29 -5.62
CA ASP A 29 -0.76 -6.05 -6.87
C ASP A 29 0.67 -6.29 -7.37
N SER A 30 0.80 -7.21 -8.33
CA SER A 30 2.06 -7.48 -9.06
C SER A 30 3.25 -7.75 -8.14
N ARG A 31 3.07 -8.64 -7.17
CA ARG A 31 4.10 -9.00 -6.18
C ARG A 31 4.64 -10.41 -6.41
N CYS A 32 5.95 -10.55 -6.28
CA CYS A 32 6.63 -11.83 -6.22
C CYS A 32 6.88 -12.17 -4.75
N VAL A 33 6.42 -13.33 -4.29
CA VAL A 33 6.57 -13.78 -2.90
C VAL A 33 6.99 -15.25 -2.86
N ALA A 34 7.51 -15.68 -1.71
CA ALA A 34 7.85 -17.08 -1.49
C ALA A 34 6.62 -17.98 -1.71
N SER A 35 6.82 -19.08 -2.43
CA SER A 35 5.77 -20.06 -2.73
C SER A 35 5.68 -21.11 -1.62
N PRO A 36 4.48 -21.61 -1.30
CA PRO A 36 4.34 -22.74 -0.39
C PRO A 36 4.78 -24.09 -1.01
N THR A 37 5.19 -24.11 -2.29
CA THR A 37 5.52 -25.36 -3.02
C THR A 37 6.93 -25.87 -2.79
N GLY A 38 7.84 -25.05 -2.26
CA GLY A 38 9.23 -25.44 -2.03
C GLY A 38 10.08 -24.33 -1.42
N ASN A 39 11.21 -24.71 -0.80
CA ASN A 39 12.08 -23.79 -0.04
C ASN A 39 12.78 -22.73 -0.91
N SER A 40 12.86 -22.94 -2.22
CA SER A 40 13.48 -22.01 -3.18
C SER A 40 12.48 -21.49 -4.21
N ASP A 41 11.19 -21.79 -4.02
CA ASP A 41 10.15 -21.47 -4.98
C ASP A 41 9.57 -20.09 -4.69
N TYR A 42 9.25 -19.35 -5.76
CA TYR A 42 8.58 -18.07 -5.71
C TYR A 42 7.42 -18.09 -6.70
N PHE A 43 6.37 -17.32 -6.40
CA PHE A 43 5.28 -17.12 -7.34
C PHE A 43 4.92 -15.64 -7.46
N PHE A 44 4.53 -15.27 -8.68
CA PHE A 44 4.13 -13.91 -9.02
C PHE A 44 2.60 -13.82 -9.07
N ASN A 45 2.04 -12.88 -8.31
CA ASN A 45 0.61 -12.59 -8.31
C ASN A 45 0.39 -11.28 -9.03
N ARG A 46 -0.24 -11.35 -10.21
CA ARG A 46 -0.59 -10.14 -10.96
C ARG A 46 -1.61 -9.30 -10.21
N GLU A 47 -2.61 -9.96 -9.63
CA GLU A 47 -3.73 -9.36 -8.91
C GLU A 47 -3.66 -9.77 -7.44
N GLY A 48 -3.77 -8.78 -6.56
CA GLY A 48 -3.91 -8.97 -5.11
C GLY A 48 -5.33 -8.66 -4.64
N GLY A 49 -5.55 -8.86 -3.34
CA GLY A 49 -6.75 -8.40 -2.64
C GLY A 49 -6.37 -7.62 -1.38
N LEU A 50 -7.31 -6.96 -0.70
CA LEU A 50 -6.99 -6.11 0.46
C LEU A 50 -6.19 -6.84 1.57
N SER A 51 -6.39 -8.15 1.73
CA SER A 51 -5.58 -8.98 2.64
C SER A 51 -4.07 -8.93 2.35
N TRP A 52 -3.69 -8.60 1.13
CA TRP A 52 -2.31 -8.43 0.69
C TRP A 52 -1.68 -7.13 1.18
N ALA A 53 -2.48 -6.12 1.56
CA ALA A 53 -1.97 -4.90 2.19
C ALA A 53 -1.47 -5.17 3.61
N VAL A 54 -2.13 -6.07 4.35
CA VAL A 54 -1.82 -6.40 5.75
C VAL A 54 -0.34 -6.74 5.98
N PRO A 55 0.28 -7.70 5.25
CA PRO A 55 1.69 -8.03 5.47
C PRO A 55 2.65 -6.90 5.13
N TYR A 56 2.27 -5.99 4.22
CA TYR A 56 3.10 -4.83 3.90
C TYR A 56 3.09 -3.81 5.05
N VAL A 57 1.90 -3.50 5.58
CA VAL A 57 1.73 -2.58 6.70
C VAL A 57 2.39 -3.12 7.98
N SER A 58 2.23 -4.42 8.27
CA SER A 58 2.88 -5.02 9.44
C SER A 58 4.40 -5.04 9.35
N ALA A 59 4.96 -5.27 8.15
CA ALA A 59 6.40 -5.17 7.93
C ALA A 59 6.90 -3.74 8.14
N LEU A 60 6.21 -2.73 7.62
CA LEU A 60 6.57 -1.32 7.86
C LEU A 60 6.53 -0.96 9.35
N TYR A 61 5.48 -1.36 10.06
CA TYR A 61 5.40 -1.14 11.51
C TYR A 61 6.56 -1.81 12.24
N THR A 62 6.92 -3.03 11.84
CA THR A 62 8.07 -3.75 12.40
C THR A 62 9.38 -2.97 12.19
N LEU A 63 9.62 -2.42 11.00
CA LEU A 63 10.78 -1.57 10.71
C LEU A 63 10.78 -0.29 11.58
N CYS A 64 9.60 0.31 11.80
CA CYS A 64 9.47 1.45 12.69
C CYS A 64 9.82 1.08 14.14
N CYS A 65 9.36 -0.08 14.63
CA CYS A 65 9.73 -0.59 15.94
C CYS A 65 11.25 -0.84 16.08
N GLN A 66 11.96 -1.14 14.99
CA GLN A 66 13.42 -1.34 15.04
C GLN A 66 14.17 -0.04 15.31
N VAL A 67 13.70 1.08 14.77
CA VAL A 67 14.35 2.40 14.96
C VAL A 67 13.78 3.17 16.16
N ASN A 68 12.53 2.91 16.53
CA ASN A 68 11.87 3.44 17.72
C ASN A 68 11.06 2.34 18.41
N PRO A 69 11.63 1.63 19.40
CA PRO A 69 10.97 0.51 20.07
C PRO A 69 9.71 0.86 20.87
N ASN A 70 9.48 2.15 21.15
CA ASN A 70 8.34 2.62 21.95
C ASN A 70 7.20 3.18 21.10
N ILE A 71 7.34 3.22 19.77
CA ILE A 71 6.30 3.74 18.88
C ILE A 71 5.01 2.95 19.06
N THR A 72 3.91 3.68 19.21
CA THR A 72 2.57 3.11 19.27
C THR A 72 1.98 2.92 17.86
N PRO A 73 0.98 2.04 17.69
CA PRO A 73 0.29 1.90 16.41
C PRO A 73 -0.31 3.22 15.90
N ASP A 74 -0.83 4.06 16.80
CA ASP A 74 -1.43 5.35 16.42
C ASP A 74 -0.37 6.34 15.91
N GLU A 75 0.76 6.48 16.61
CA GLU A 75 1.89 7.29 16.15
C GLU A 75 2.45 6.81 14.81
N PHE A 76 2.51 5.48 14.59
CA PHE A 76 2.88 4.91 13.31
C PHE A 76 1.91 5.29 12.19
N LEU A 77 0.59 5.17 12.43
CA LEU A 77 -0.42 5.50 11.42
C LEU A 77 -0.41 6.99 11.08
N GLU A 78 -0.24 7.86 12.09
CA GLU A 78 -0.05 9.30 11.88
C GLU A 78 1.20 9.58 11.05
N ALA A 79 2.34 8.97 11.39
CA ALA A 79 3.58 9.14 10.65
C ALA A 79 3.45 8.65 9.19
N VAL A 80 2.73 7.55 8.94
CA VAL A 80 2.45 7.06 7.57
C VAL A 80 1.65 8.08 6.77
N LEU A 81 0.63 8.69 7.37
CA LEU A 81 -0.17 9.72 6.72
C LEU A 81 0.61 11.01 6.48
N ASP A 82 1.51 11.39 7.39
CA ASP A 82 2.33 12.60 7.28
C ASP A 82 3.41 12.48 6.21
N THR A 83 3.95 11.28 6.03
CA THR A 83 5.13 11.03 5.16
C THR A 83 4.78 10.45 3.80
N GLY A 84 3.54 10.03 3.57
CA GLY A 84 3.08 9.47 2.31
C GLY A 84 3.16 10.44 1.12
N ASP A 85 3.56 9.92 -0.04
CA ASP A 85 3.66 10.67 -1.29
C ASP A 85 2.31 10.78 -1.99
N VAL A 86 1.92 12.00 -2.37
CA VAL A 86 0.71 12.22 -3.16
C VAL A 86 1.00 11.99 -4.63
N VAL A 87 0.44 10.92 -5.19
CA VAL A 87 0.55 10.64 -6.62
C VAL A 87 -0.55 11.35 -7.40
N LYS A 88 -0.14 12.12 -8.40
CA LYS A 88 -1.04 12.75 -9.37
C LYS A 88 -1.05 11.92 -10.63
N ILE A 89 -2.23 11.48 -11.06
CA ILE A 89 -2.42 10.79 -12.34
C ILE A 89 -3.15 11.68 -13.32
N GLU A 90 -2.84 11.54 -14.60
CA GLU A 90 -3.58 12.21 -15.67
C GLU A 90 -4.41 11.18 -16.45
N LYS A 91 -5.71 11.43 -16.58
CA LYS A 91 -6.64 10.58 -17.33
C LYS A 91 -7.57 11.46 -18.15
N VAL A 92 -7.58 11.26 -19.47
CA VAL A 92 -8.40 12.02 -20.43
C VAL A 92 -8.24 13.55 -20.23
N GLY A 93 -6.99 14.02 -20.10
CA GLY A 93 -6.65 15.43 -19.94
C GLY A 93 -7.04 16.06 -18.59
N LYS A 94 -7.47 15.25 -17.61
CA LYS A 94 -7.76 15.70 -16.24
C LYS A 94 -6.76 15.11 -15.26
N LYS A 95 -6.28 15.94 -14.32
CA LYS A 95 -5.39 15.52 -13.23
C LYS A 95 -6.22 15.10 -12.01
N TYR A 96 -5.87 13.96 -11.43
CA TYR A 96 -6.50 13.42 -10.22
C TYR A 96 -5.43 13.14 -9.18
N ASN A 97 -5.74 13.44 -7.92
CA ASN A 97 -4.95 12.93 -6.79
C ASN A 97 -5.43 11.50 -6.51
N LEU A 98 -4.56 10.52 -6.70
CA LEU A 98 -4.88 9.11 -6.44
C LEU A 98 -4.97 8.84 -4.93
N GLY A 99 -4.22 9.61 -4.14
CA GLY A 99 -4.09 9.47 -2.70
C GLY A 99 -2.63 9.45 -2.26
N LYS A 100 -2.42 9.33 -0.95
CA LYS A 100 -1.09 9.18 -0.35
C LYS A 100 -0.65 7.73 -0.49
N ILE A 101 0.44 7.48 -1.20
CA ILE A 101 1.13 6.19 -1.21
C ILE A 101 2.18 6.24 -0.11
N VAL A 102 2.27 5.20 0.71
CA VAL A 102 3.29 5.15 1.78
C VAL A 102 4.71 5.31 1.22
N ASN A 103 5.53 6.11 1.89
CA ASN A 103 6.94 6.27 1.59
C ASN A 103 7.77 5.69 2.75
N PRO A 104 8.33 4.47 2.60
CA PRO A 104 9.07 3.82 3.69
C PRO A 104 10.28 4.59 4.18
N GLU A 105 11.02 5.27 3.30
CA GLU A 105 12.23 6.01 3.67
C GLU A 105 11.89 7.22 4.53
N LYS A 106 10.97 8.07 4.06
CA LYS A 106 10.50 9.24 4.83
C LYS A 106 9.85 8.85 6.15
N LEU A 107 9.12 7.73 6.16
CA LEU A 107 8.51 7.18 7.36
C LEU A 107 9.58 6.83 8.40
N ILE A 108 10.61 6.07 8.00
CA ILE A 108 11.68 5.66 8.91
C ILE A 108 12.47 6.88 9.40
N GLU A 109 12.80 7.83 8.53
CA GLU A 109 13.45 9.10 8.92
C GLU A 109 12.63 9.84 9.99
N LYS A 110 11.31 9.99 9.76
CA LYS A 110 10.38 10.66 10.67
C LYS A 110 10.28 9.97 12.02
N VAL A 111 10.29 8.63 12.05
CA VAL A 111 10.18 7.83 13.28
C VAL A 111 11.49 7.74 14.05
N SER A 112 12.63 7.82 13.36
CA SER A 112 13.97 7.78 13.96
C SER A 112 14.45 9.11 14.57
N SER A 113 13.76 10.21 14.26
CA SER A 113 14.10 11.57 14.69
C SER A 113 13.49 11.89 16.05
#